data_AF-A0A934VLK1-F1
#
_entry.id   AF-A0A934VLK1-F1
#
_cell.length_a   1.000
_cell.length_b   1.000
_cell.length_c   1.000
_cell.angle_alpha   90.00
_cell.angle_beta   90.00
_cell.angle_gamma   90.00
#
_symmetry.space_group_name_H-M   'P 1'
#
loop_
_entity.id
_entity.type
_entity.pdbx_description
1 polymer ?
#
loop_
_entity_poly.entity_id
_entity_poly.type
_entity_poly.pdbx_seq_one_letter_code
_entity_poly.pdbx_strand_id
1 'polypeptide(L)'
;MKESIPDTVRQQDTASVKDALSIARFRSALDWTLALPTWQTAIVHSLAHFDIAAGRQGVSQATALRSLPIERKYQVIRHLIASSPPTLGYAETNRLARLCGYTSHSPNPSLNRLGDKRWEQFCSSVRLRLSARYEQYKSSQNELFAHHYSLPARCVARICSQSSLQEDALQEARLALLDAIDRIDPEENFASYARHWVERRVKNFLMREQFPVTAPINEISKTLRSDTPNPNLTHATQSKTIRLDQPSPPADASPEPHTRSASHPNHLATISDECDAITSALSELTEKQREVIQHRFGLGDSSAPLSLAQVAQQTGISRQQVFQREKRALQRLRELLAPIGLEKA
;
A
#
# COMPACT_ATOMS: atom_id res chain seq x y z
N MET A 1 -21.10 59.82 -13.85
CA MET A 1 -20.12 58.94 -13.19
C MET A 1 -20.47 57.51 -13.53
N LYS A 2 -19.79 56.91 -14.53
CA LYS A 2 -19.85 55.47 -14.76
C LYS A 2 -18.59 54.90 -14.11
N GLU A 3 -18.75 54.25 -12.95
CA GLU A 3 -17.67 53.50 -12.32
C GLU A 3 -17.21 52.43 -13.29
N SER A 4 -15.98 52.58 -13.78
CA SER A 4 -15.32 51.60 -14.62
C SER A 4 -14.94 50.43 -13.71
N ILE A 5 -15.65 49.32 -13.85
CA ILE A 5 -15.34 48.06 -13.15
C ILE A 5 -13.88 47.72 -13.45
N PRO A 6 -13.02 47.48 -12.43
CA PRO A 6 -11.60 47.25 -12.64
C PRO A 6 -11.38 45.98 -13.48
N ASP A 7 -10.47 46.06 -14.47
CA ASP A 7 -10.17 45.00 -15.45
C ASP A 7 -9.83 43.64 -14.79
N THR A 8 -9.39 43.66 -13.53
CA THR A 8 -9.12 42.47 -12.71
C THR A 8 -10.36 41.61 -12.47
N VAL A 9 -11.55 42.22 -12.33
CA VAL A 9 -12.83 41.51 -12.13
C VAL A 9 -13.29 40.87 -13.44
N ARG A 10 -13.18 41.59 -14.56
CA ARG A 10 -13.48 41.04 -15.90
C ARG A 10 -12.55 39.87 -16.28
N GLN A 11 -11.29 39.92 -15.90
CA GLN A 11 -10.33 38.83 -16.12
C GLN A 11 -10.63 37.60 -15.25
N GLN A 12 -11.10 37.79 -14.02
CA GLN A 12 -11.52 36.69 -13.13
C GLN A 12 -12.79 36.00 -13.63
N ASP A 13 -13.78 36.76 -14.09
CA ASP A 13 -15.04 36.20 -14.62
C ASP A 13 -14.80 35.40 -15.91
N THR A 14 -13.94 35.91 -16.80
CA THR A 14 -13.60 35.20 -18.05
C THR A 14 -12.75 33.95 -17.83
N ALA A 15 -11.84 33.97 -16.84
CA ALA A 15 -11.07 32.79 -16.44
C ALA A 15 -11.98 31.71 -15.82
N SER A 16 -12.94 32.09 -14.98
CA SER A 16 -13.90 31.17 -14.36
C SER A 16 -14.81 30.51 -15.40
N VAL A 17 -15.24 31.23 -16.45
CA VAL A 17 -16.06 30.67 -17.53
C VAL A 17 -15.25 29.70 -18.41
N LYS A 18 -13.98 30.02 -18.70
CA LYS A 18 -13.09 29.10 -19.43
C LYS A 18 -12.81 27.83 -18.63
N ASP A 19 -12.55 27.94 -17.34
CA ASP A 19 -12.37 26.80 -16.44
C ASP A 19 -13.63 25.92 -16.44
N ALA A 20 -14.83 26.50 -16.29
CA ALA A 20 -16.09 25.75 -16.33
C ALA A 20 -16.30 25.02 -17.66
N LEU A 21 -15.99 25.66 -18.80
CA LEU A 21 -16.07 25.04 -20.11
C LEU A 21 -15.07 23.88 -20.27
N SER A 22 -13.84 24.06 -19.82
CA SER A 22 -12.80 23.02 -19.84
C SER A 22 -13.16 21.86 -18.92
N ILE A 23 -13.76 22.13 -17.75
CA ILE A 23 -14.25 21.09 -16.83
C ILE A 23 -15.45 20.34 -17.42
N ALA A 24 -16.37 21.04 -18.08
CA ALA A 24 -17.49 20.42 -18.77
C ALA A 24 -17.02 19.54 -19.95
N ARG A 25 -16.06 20.01 -20.75
CA ARG A 25 -15.42 19.22 -21.82
C ARG A 25 -14.68 18.01 -21.26
N PHE A 26 -13.93 18.21 -20.18
CA PHE A 26 -13.20 17.17 -19.46
C PHE A 26 -14.13 16.07 -18.94
N ARG A 27 -15.27 16.41 -18.32
CA ARG A 27 -16.25 15.43 -17.86
C ARG A 27 -17.01 14.76 -19.01
N SER A 28 -17.50 15.52 -19.98
CA SER A 28 -18.23 14.98 -21.13
C SER A 28 -17.41 14.03 -22.00
N ALA A 29 -16.08 14.20 -22.05
CA ALA A 29 -15.17 13.24 -22.71
C ALA A 29 -15.28 11.82 -22.12
N LEU A 30 -15.74 11.70 -20.88
CA LEU A 30 -15.73 10.46 -20.08
C LEU A 30 -17.06 10.14 -19.41
N ASP A 31 -18.08 11.00 -19.52
CA ASP A 31 -19.41 10.76 -18.95
C ASP A 31 -20.01 9.44 -19.46
N TRP A 32 -19.66 8.97 -20.65
CA TRP A 32 -20.04 7.63 -21.13
C TRP A 32 -19.36 6.47 -20.38
N THR A 33 -18.17 6.68 -19.80
CA THR A 33 -17.49 5.71 -18.92
C THR A 33 -18.01 5.77 -17.48
N LEU A 34 -18.54 6.92 -17.05
CA LEU A 34 -19.10 7.18 -15.71
C LEU A 34 -20.60 6.87 -15.62
N ALA A 35 -21.33 6.97 -16.73
CA ALA A 35 -22.71 6.54 -16.91
C ALA A 35 -22.84 5.01 -17.07
N LEU A 36 -21.91 4.24 -16.51
CA LEU A 36 -21.93 2.78 -16.46
C LEU A 36 -22.33 2.28 -15.05
N PRO A 37 -23.60 2.45 -14.62
CA PRO A 37 -24.04 1.97 -13.32
C PRO A 37 -24.07 0.43 -13.21
N THR A 38 -23.87 -0.33 -14.29
CA THR A 38 -23.98 -1.81 -14.26
C THR A 38 -22.71 -2.56 -14.63
N TRP A 39 -21.55 -1.90 -14.68
CA TRP A 39 -20.28 -2.65 -14.68
C TRP A 39 -19.99 -3.26 -13.30
N GLN A 40 -20.81 -2.98 -12.28
CA GLN A 40 -20.70 -3.56 -10.97
C GLN A 40 -20.61 -5.10 -11.02
N THR A 41 -21.41 -5.79 -11.84
CA THR A 41 -21.38 -7.27 -11.97
C THR A 41 -20.09 -7.77 -12.63
N ALA A 42 -19.69 -7.18 -13.76
CA ALA A 42 -18.47 -7.53 -14.47
C ALA A 42 -17.20 -7.17 -13.68
N ILE A 43 -17.18 -5.99 -13.05
CA ILE A 43 -16.12 -5.53 -12.16
C ILE A 43 -16.07 -6.43 -10.92
N VAL A 44 -17.19 -6.75 -10.27
CA VAL A 44 -17.25 -7.71 -9.15
C VAL A 44 -16.69 -9.07 -9.56
N HIS A 45 -17.10 -9.61 -10.71
CA HIS A 45 -16.58 -10.89 -11.22
C HIS A 45 -15.07 -10.84 -11.49
N SER A 46 -14.56 -9.74 -12.05
CA SER A 46 -13.13 -9.57 -12.29
C SER A 46 -12.32 -9.30 -11.01
N LEU A 47 -12.89 -8.58 -10.04
CA LEU A 47 -12.25 -8.26 -8.75
C LEU A 47 -12.28 -9.44 -7.78
N ALA A 48 -13.26 -10.35 -7.91
CA ALA A 48 -13.24 -11.66 -7.25
C ALA A 48 -12.01 -12.48 -7.67
N HIS A 49 -11.44 -12.20 -8.85
CA HIS A 49 -10.19 -12.79 -9.32
C HIS A 49 -8.93 -12.16 -8.70
N PHE A 50 -9.06 -10.98 -8.08
CA PHE A 50 -7.96 -10.23 -7.50
C PHE A 50 -7.85 -10.35 -5.97
N ASP A 51 -8.66 -11.22 -5.32
CA ASP A 51 -8.69 -11.41 -3.85
C ASP A 51 -8.76 -10.10 -3.04
N ILE A 52 -9.34 -9.04 -3.62
CA ILE A 52 -9.57 -7.79 -2.91
C ILE A 52 -10.73 -8.05 -1.97
N ALA A 53 -10.41 -8.29 -0.70
CA ALA A 53 -11.37 -8.55 0.37
C ALA A 53 -12.57 -7.60 0.24
N ALA A 54 -13.74 -8.20 -0.02
CA ALA A 54 -14.99 -7.48 -0.21
C ALA A 54 -15.35 -6.75 1.09
N GLY A 55 -15.00 -5.46 1.13
CA GLY A 55 -15.51 -4.52 2.12
C GLY A 55 -14.48 -4.07 3.14
N ARG A 56 -13.99 -2.83 2.98
CA ARG A 56 -13.86 -1.97 4.16
C ARG A 56 -15.28 -1.75 4.70
N GLN A 57 -15.50 -1.92 6.00
CA GLN A 57 -16.80 -1.65 6.62
C GLN A 57 -17.28 -0.24 6.24
N GLY A 58 -18.48 -0.15 5.64
CA GLY A 58 -19.20 1.11 5.44
C GLY A 58 -19.21 1.74 4.03
N VAL A 59 -18.50 1.21 3.03
CA VAL A 59 -18.56 1.77 1.65
C VAL A 59 -18.95 0.69 0.65
N SER A 60 -20.07 0.89 -0.04
CA SER A 60 -20.48 -0.01 -1.13
C SER A 60 -19.43 0.00 -2.26
N GLN A 61 -19.20 -1.15 -2.89
CA GLN A 61 -18.26 -1.25 -4.01
C GLN A 61 -18.63 -0.30 -5.17
N ALA A 62 -19.92 -0.04 -5.38
CA ALA A 62 -20.40 0.96 -6.33
C ALA A 62 -19.95 2.38 -5.96
N THR A 63 -20.04 2.73 -4.67
CA THR A 63 -19.56 4.01 -4.15
C THR A 63 -18.04 4.13 -4.30
N ALA A 64 -17.29 3.05 -4.02
CA ALA A 64 -15.85 3.01 -4.20
C ALA A 64 -15.44 3.21 -5.67
N LEU A 65 -16.09 2.53 -6.61
CA LEU A 65 -15.84 2.67 -8.05
C LEU A 65 -16.20 4.08 -8.56
N ARG A 66 -17.28 4.67 -8.07
CA ARG A 66 -17.63 6.07 -8.40
C ARG A 66 -16.59 7.05 -7.90
N SER A 67 -16.00 6.80 -6.73
CA SER A 67 -14.96 7.64 -6.13
C SER A 67 -13.57 7.50 -6.75
N LEU A 68 -13.36 6.51 -7.63
CA LEU A 68 -12.06 6.33 -8.30
C LEU A 68 -11.77 7.53 -9.24
N PRO A 69 -10.50 7.98 -9.28
CA PRO A 69 -10.03 8.86 -10.33
C PRO A 69 -10.37 8.32 -11.71
N ILE A 70 -10.59 9.24 -12.65
CA ILE A 70 -10.90 8.93 -14.05
C ILE A 70 -9.84 8.00 -14.66
N GLU A 71 -8.56 8.27 -14.40
CA GLU A 71 -7.44 7.45 -14.87
C GLU A 71 -7.59 5.97 -14.45
N ARG A 72 -7.98 5.74 -13.19
CA ARG A 72 -8.18 4.39 -12.64
C ARG A 72 -9.38 3.70 -13.29
N LYS A 73 -10.45 4.45 -13.59
CA LYS A 73 -11.63 3.93 -14.28
C LYS A 73 -11.29 3.47 -15.71
N TYR A 74 -10.50 4.26 -16.44
CA TYR A 74 -10.00 3.86 -17.76
C TYR A 74 -9.20 2.55 -17.70
N GLN A 75 -8.30 2.40 -16.72
CA GLN A 75 -7.49 1.18 -16.56
C GLN A 75 -8.35 -0.05 -16.27
N VAL A 76 -9.34 0.07 -15.38
CA VAL A 76 -10.30 -1.00 -15.09
C VAL A 76 -11.06 -1.41 -16.36
N ILE A 77 -11.52 -0.43 -17.14
CA ILE A 77 -12.25 -0.68 -18.39
C ILE A 77 -11.36 -1.41 -19.40
N ARG A 78 -10.12 -0.94 -19.58
CA ARG A 78 -9.13 -1.56 -20.46
C ARG A 78 -8.83 -3.01 -20.05
N HIS A 79 -8.68 -3.27 -18.75
CA HIS A 79 -8.45 -4.62 -18.24
C HIS A 79 -9.65 -5.54 -18.51
N LEU A 80 -10.87 -5.05 -18.27
CA LEU A 80 -12.09 -5.82 -18.52
C LEU A 80 -12.30 -6.23 -19.97
N ILE A 81 -11.95 -5.35 -20.92
CA ILE A 81 -11.99 -5.65 -22.36
C ILE A 81 -10.86 -6.60 -22.78
N ALA A 82 -9.78 -6.67 -22.00
CA ALA A 82 -8.66 -7.58 -22.23
C ALA A 82 -8.90 -8.98 -21.64
N SER A 83 -9.66 -9.07 -20.54
CA SER A 83 -10.08 -10.35 -19.96
C SER A 83 -11.16 -11.06 -20.80
N SER A 84 -11.17 -12.40 -20.74
CA SER A 84 -11.98 -13.35 -21.53
C SER A 84 -13.42 -12.91 -21.83
N PRO A 85 -14.00 -13.35 -22.98
CA PRO A 85 -15.35 -12.97 -23.39
C PRO A 85 -16.32 -13.31 -22.27
N PRO A 86 -16.98 -12.31 -21.65
CA PRO A 86 -17.99 -12.62 -20.66
C PRO A 86 -19.15 -13.28 -21.41
N THR A 87 -19.77 -14.29 -20.82
CA THR A 87 -21.15 -14.64 -21.13
C THR A 87 -22.04 -13.47 -20.71
N LEU A 88 -22.02 -12.41 -21.52
CA LEU A 88 -22.74 -11.17 -21.25
C LEU A 88 -24.24 -11.40 -21.40
N GLY A 89 -25.00 -10.98 -20.40
CA GLY A 89 -26.46 -10.98 -20.50
C GLY A 89 -26.93 -10.00 -21.59
N TYR A 90 -28.09 -10.25 -22.18
CA TYR A 90 -28.67 -9.42 -23.26
C TYR A 90 -28.71 -7.90 -22.94
N ALA A 91 -28.96 -7.54 -21.67
CA ALA A 91 -28.98 -6.15 -21.23
C ALA A 91 -27.58 -5.50 -21.23
N GLU A 92 -26.55 -6.24 -20.83
CA GLU A 92 -25.16 -5.77 -20.80
C GLU A 92 -24.63 -5.62 -22.22
N THR A 93 -24.95 -6.61 -23.05
CA THR A 93 -24.72 -6.64 -24.48
C THR A 93 -25.28 -5.43 -25.22
N ASN A 94 -26.57 -5.10 -25.02
CA ASN A 94 -27.20 -3.94 -25.67
C ASN A 94 -26.64 -2.60 -25.18
N ARG A 95 -26.21 -2.50 -23.92
CA ARG A 95 -25.58 -1.29 -23.40
C ARG A 95 -24.18 -1.11 -23.97
N LEU A 96 -23.37 -2.16 -24.03
CA LEU A 96 -22.07 -2.16 -24.70
C LEU A 96 -22.19 -1.76 -26.17
N ALA A 97 -23.22 -2.26 -26.86
CA ALA A 97 -23.52 -1.87 -28.23
C ALA A 97 -23.80 -0.36 -28.34
N ARG A 98 -24.63 0.21 -27.46
CA ARG A 98 -24.91 1.66 -27.42
C ARG A 98 -23.66 2.49 -27.16
N LEU A 99 -22.76 2.04 -26.28
CA LEU A 99 -21.47 2.72 -26.03
C LEU A 99 -20.58 2.70 -27.28
N CYS A 100 -20.69 1.64 -28.08
CA CYS A 100 -20.08 1.51 -29.38
C CYS A 100 -20.90 2.15 -30.50
N GLY A 101 -21.87 3.02 -30.19
CA GLY A 101 -22.64 3.77 -31.18
C GLY A 101 -23.60 2.94 -32.04
N TYR A 102 -23.85 1.68 -31.65
CA TYR A 102 -24.95 0.90 -32.21
C TYR A 102 -26.25 1.40 -31.57
N THR A 103 -27.09 2.03 -32.38
CA THR A 103 -28.36 2.64 -31.93
C THR A 103 -29.54 1.76 -32.36
N SER A 104 -30.76 2.16 -32.00
CA SER A 104 -31.98 1.53 -32.54
C SER A 104 -32.03 1.53 -34.08
N HIS A 105 -31.31 2.43 -34.74
CA HIS A 105 -31.28 2.58 -36.19
C HIS A 105 -30.09 1.84 -36.86
N SER A 106 -29.20 1.24 -36.06
CA SER A 106 -28.13 0.34 -36.50
C SER A 106 -28.11 -0.90 -35.59
N PRO A 107 -29.06 -1.82 -35.77
CA PRO A 107 -29.22 -2.95 -34.87
C PRO A 107 -27.98 -3.84 -34.90
N ASN A 108 -27.58 -4.22 -33.71
CA ASN A 108 -26.37 -4.95 -33.42
C ASN A 108 -26.47 -6.41 -33.91
N PRO A 109 -25.46 -6.98 -34.60
CA PRO A 109 -25.45 -8.40 -34.94
C PRO A 109 -25.19 -9.23 -33.68
N SER A 110 -26.26 -9.55 -32.95
CA SER A 110 -26.34 -10.58 -31.89
C SER A 110 -25.04 -10.82 -31.11
N LEU A 111 -24.59 -9.81 -30.36
CA LEU A 111 -23.42 -9.89 -29.48
C LEU A 111 -23.54 -11.03 -28.41
N ASN A 112 -24.71 -11.66 -28.24
CA ASN A 112 -24.94 -12.83 -27.37
C ASN A 112 -24.25 -14.12 -27.84
N ARG A 113 -23.76 -14.18 -29.09
CA ARG A 113 -23.01 -15.33 -29.67
C ARG A 113 -21.92 -14.84 -30.61
N LEU A 114 -20.97 -14.07 -30.09
CA LEU A 114 -19.80 -13.66 -30.87
C LEU A 114 -18.81 -14.83 -30.89
N GLY A 115 -18.49 -15.33 -32.07
CA GLY A 115 -17.26 -16.10 -32.23
C GLY A 115 -16.04 -15.22 -31.98
N ASP A 116 -14.89 -15.83 -31.65
CA ASP A 116 -13.67 -15.13 -31.22
C ASP A 116 -13.27 -13.97 -32.13
N LYS A 117 -13.40 -14.14 -33.46
CA LYS A 117 -13.11 -13.08 -34.44
C LYS A 117 -14.02 -11.85 -34.33
N ARG A 118 -15.32 -12.05 -34.09
CA ARG A 118 -16.28 -10.94 -33.93
C ARG A 118 -16.11 -10.27 -32.57
N TRP A 119 -15.75 -11.04 -31.54
CA TRP A 119 -15.38 -10.51 -30.23
C TRP A 119 -14.11 -9.65 -30.32
N GLU A 120 -13.09 -10.11 -31.05
CA GLU A 120 -11.86 -9.35 -31.26
C GLU A 120 -12.08 -8.06 -32.05
N GLN A 121 -12.92 -8.09 -33.09
CA GLN A 121 -13.35 -6.89 -33.82
C GLN A 121 -14.10 -5.90 -32.92
N PHE A 122 -15.00 -6.42 -32.07
CA PHE A 122 -15.72 -5.63 -31.08
C PHE A 122 -14.75 -4.98 -30.09
N CYS A 123 -13.87 -5.76 -29.44
CA CYS A 123 -12.85 -5.27 -28.53
C CYS A 123 -11.95 -4.21 -29.17
N SER A 124 -11.58 -4.40 -30.45
CA SER A 124 -10.79 -3.43 -31.21
C SER A 124 -11.54 -2.10 -31.39
N SER A 125 -12.84 -2.14 -31.72
CA SER A 125 -13.67 -0.94 -31.86
C SER A 125 -13.85 -0.17 -30.54
N VAL A 126 -14.00 -0.90 -29.43
CA VAL A 126 -14.12 -0.31 -28.09
C VAL A 126 -12.80 0.33 -27.68
N ARG A 127 -11.67 -0.38 -27.88
CA ARG A 127 -10.33 0.12 -27.55
C ARG A 127 -10.02 1.42 -28.31
N LEU A 128 -10.35 1.49 -29.60
CA LEU A 128 -10.14 2.69 -30.43
C LEU A 128 -10.93 3.91 -29.91
N ARG A 129 -12.20 3.69 -29.54
CA ARG A 129 -13.02 4.77 -28.97
C ARG A 129 -12.53 5.19 -27.59
N LEU A 130 -12.18 4.21 -26.76
CA LEU A 130 -11.66 4.44 -25.42
C LEU A 130 -10.34 5.23 -25.49
N SER A 131 -9.43 4.91 -26.41
CA SER A 131 -8.18 5.64 -26.60
C SER A 131 -8.42 7.07 -27.10
N ALA A 132 -9.29 7.27 -28.10
CA ALA A 132 -9.60 8.61 -28.60
C ALA A 132 -10.22 9.51 -27.52
N ARG A 133 -11.08 8.95 -26.66
CA ARG A 133 -11.68 9.67 -25.53
C ARG A 133 -10.70 9.94 -24.41
N TYR A 134 -9.81 8.98 -24.13
CA TYR A 134 -8.73 9.18 -23.16
C TYR A 134 -7.76 10.28 -23.60
N GLU A 135 -7.48 10.38 -24.90
CA GLU A 135 -6.66 11.46 -25.45
C GLU A 135 -7.34 12.83 -25.29
N GLN A 136 -8.64 12.93 -25.56
CA GLN A 136 -9.43 14.15 -25.30
C GLN A 136 -9.42 14.53 -23.81
N TYR A 137 -9.54 13.54 -22.93
CA TYR A 137 -9.41 13.73 -21.49
C TYR A 137 -8.03 14.26 -21.11
N LYS A 138 -6.95 13.64 -21.60
CA LYS A 138 -5.58 14.07 -21.31
C LYS A 138 -5.29 15.46 -21.83
N SER A 139 -5.77 15.78 -23.03
CA SER A 139 -5.67 17.13 -23.58
C SER A 139 -6.36 18.16 -22.68
N SER A 140 -7.60 17.87 -22.23
CA SER A 140 -8.35 18.76 -21.33
C SER A 140 -7.72 18.86 -19.93
N GLN A 141 -7.19 17.75 -19.39
CA GLN A 141 -6.46 17.70 -18.13
C GLN A 141 -5.22 18.60 -18.19
N ASN A 142 -4.45 18.48 -19.27
CA ASN A 142 -3.23 19.26 -19.50
C ASN A 142 -3.54 20.74 -19.66
N GLU A 143 -4.62 21.09 -20.37
CA GLU A 143 -5.07 22.48 -20.53
C GLU A 143 -5.41 23.11 -19.17
N LEU A 144 -6.23 22.43 -18.36
CA LEU A 144 -6.63 22.93 -17.05
C LEU A 144 -5.44 22.99 -16.06
N PHE A 145 -4.55 22.00 -16.12
CA PHE A 145 -3.31 21.99 -15.34
C PHE A 145 -2.39 23.15 -15.72
N ALA A 146 -2.21 23.42 -17.02
CA ALA A 146 -1.39 24.52 -17.52
C ALA A 146 -1.94 25.89 -17.08
N HIS A 147 -3.27 26.07 -17.12
CA HIS A 147 -3.91 27.29 -16.68
C HIS A 147 -3.67 27.59 -15.19
N HIS A 148 -3.62 26.55 -14.34
CA HIS A 148 -3.43 26.66 -12.89
C HIS A 148 -2.03 26.28 -12.39
N TYR A 149 -1.04 26.23 -13.29
CA TYR A 149 0.32 25.76 -12.99
C TYR A 149 1.03 26.54 -11.86
N SER A 150 0.70 27.82 -11.69
CA SER A 150 1.29 28.70 -10.66
C SER A 150 0.68 28.52 -9.27
N LEU A 151 -0.48 27.88 -9.14
CA LEU A 151 -1.18 27.71 -7.85
C LEU A 151 -0.37 26.85 -6.86
N PRO A 152 0.16 25.68 -7.23
CA PRO A 152 1.03 24.86 -6.37
C PRO A 152 2.20 25.63 -5.77
N ALA A 153 2.94 26.38 -6.61
CA ALA A 153 4.11 27.14 -6.17
C ALA A 153 3.75 28.22 -5.13
N ARG A 154 2.64 28.95 -5.35
CA ARG A 154 2.14 29.94 -4.38
C ARG A 154 1.73 29.30 -3.05
N CYS A 155 1.13 28.12 -3.08
CA CYS A 155 0.74 27.40 -1.86
C CYS A 155 1.97 26.92 -1.08
N VAL A 156 2.96 26.34 -1.77
CA VAL A 156 4.20 25.84 -1.16
C VAL A 156 5.01 26.97 -0.55
N ALA A 157 5.18 28.09 -1.26
CA ALA A 157 5.90 29.27 -0.75
C ALA A 157 5.29 29.81 0.57
N ARG A 158 3.98 29.61 0.78
CA ARG A 158 3.27 30.03 2.00
C ARG A 158 3.37 29.03 3.15
N ILE A 159 3.47 27.73 2.84
CA ILE A 159 3.38 26.63 3.83
C ILE A 159 4.77 26.09 4.21
N CYS A 160 5.68 25.96 3.24
CA CYS A 160 6.98 25.31 3.41
C CYS A 160 8.09 26.36 3.59
N SER A 161 8.58 26.51 4.81
CA SER A 161 9.70 27.41 5.14
C SER A 161 11.08 26.77 4.90
N GLN A 162 11.18 25.44 4.93
CA GLN A 162 12.44 24.71 4.77
C GLN A 162 12.82 24.61 3.29
N SER A 163 13.95 25.19 2.90
CA SER A 163 14.42 25.18 1.50
C SER A 163 14.67 23.78 0.95
N SER A 164 15.17 22.86 1.79
CA SER A 164 15.46 21.48 1.39
C SER A 164 14.23 20.69 0.96
N LEU A 165 13.05 21.03 1.46
CA LEU A 165 11.80 20.33 1.16
C LEU A 165 10.93 21.05 0.12
N GLN A 166 11.36 22.23 -0.38
CA GLN A 166 10.52 23.05 -1.26
C GLN A 166 10.24 22.37 -2.60
N GLU A 167 11.24 21.72 -3.20
CA GLU A 167 11.06 21.03 -4.48
C GLU A 167 10.14 19.82 -4.33
N ASP A 168 10.35 19.00 -3.30
CA ASP A 168 9.51 17.83 -3.02
C ASP A 168 8.07 18.25 -2.69
N ALA A 169 7.89 19.27 -1.84
CA ALA A 169 6.58 19.84 -1.55
C ALA A 169 5.90 20.40 -2.80
N LEU A 170 6.66 20.98 -3.74
CA LEU A 170 6.14 21.45 -5.02
C LEU A 170 5.68 20.30 -5.91
N GLN A 171 6.40 19.17 -5.93
CA GLN A 171 5.94 17.99 -6.65
C GLN A 171 4.67 17.40 -6.05
N GLU A 172 4.61 17.24 -4.72
CA GLU A 172 3.39 16.80 -4.04
C GLU A 172 2.21 17.75 -4.29
N ALA A 173 2.47 19.06 -4.31
CA ALA A 173 1.47 20.07 -4.64
C ALA A 173 0.95 19.93 -6.08
N ARG A 174 1.83 19.67 -7.06
CA ARG A 174 1.43 19.44 -8.46
C ARG A 174 0.64 18.15 -8.63
N LEU A 175 1.01 17.09 -7.92
CA LEU A 175 0.23 15.85 -7.88
C LEU A 175 -1.16 16.08 -7.29
N ALA A 176 -1.27 16.89 -6.23
CA ALA A 176 -2.55 17.26 -5.65
C ALA A 176 -3.44 18.07 -6.60
N LEU A 177 -2.84 18.92 -7.44
CA LEU A 177 -3.57 19.64 -8.49
C LEU A 177 -4.16 18.66 -9.52
N LEU A 178 -3.38 17.67 -9.97
CA LEU A 178 -3.87 16.62 -10.87
C LEU A 178 -5.01 15.81 -10.21
N ASP A 179 -4.83 15.41 -8.95
CA ASP A 179 -5.85 14.71 -8.15
C ASP A 179 -7.16 15.52 -8.01
N ALA A 180 -7.06 16.85 -7.93
CA ALA A 180 -8.20 17.76 -7.87
C ALA A 180 -8.90 17.85 -9.24
N ILE A 181 -8.16 17.97 -10.34
CA ILE A 181 -8.70 17.97 -11.71
C ILE A 181 -9.50 16.69 -11.96
N ASP A 182 -9.03 15.54 -11.48
CA ASP A 182 -9.72 14.26 -11.67
C ASP A 182 -11.06 14.13 -10.93
N ARG A 183 -11.34 15.04 -9.99
CA ARG A 183 -12.49 14.94 -9.06
C ARG A 183 -13.42 16.14 -9.07
N ILE A 184 -13.03 17.28 -9.67
CA ILE A 184 -13.80 18.53 -9.67
C ILE A 184 -15.19 18.37 -10.27
N ASP A 185 -16.20 18.94 -9.62
CA ASP A 185 -17.56 19.13 -10.14
C ASP A 185 -17.68 20.43 -10.96
N PRO A 186 -18.47 20.45 -12.06
CA PRO A 186 -18.49 21.58 -13.02
C PRO A 186 -19.06 22.89 -12.44
N GLU A 187 -19.83 22.80 -11.37
CA GLU A 187 -20.48 23.96 -10.73
C GLU A 187 -19.56 24.69 -9.72
N GLU A 188 -18.45 24.07 -9.32
CA GLU A 188 -17.55 24.63 -8.31
C GLU A 188 -16.44 25.50 -8.92
N ASN A 189 -16.05 26.56 -8.20
CA ASN A 189 -14.87 27.35 -8.57
C ASN A 189 -13.59 26.50 -8.39
N PHE A 190 -13.00 26.09 -9.51
CA PHE A 190 -11.87 25.17 -9.51
C PHE A 190 -10.65 25.69 -8.76
N ALA A 191 -10.30 26.98 -8.87
CA ALA A 191 -9.13 27.54 -8.17
C ALA A 191 -9.27 27.42 -6.64
N SER A 192 -10.48 27.66 -6.12
CA SER A 192 -10.74 27.55 -4.68
C SER A 192 -10.79 26.11 -4.20
N TYR A 193 -11.38 25.21 -5.00
CA TYR A 193 -11.38 23.78 -4.74
C TYR A 193 -9.94 23.21 -4.75
N ALA A 194 -9.19 23.46 -5.82
CA ALA A 194 -7.82 22.98 -6.01
C ALA A 194 -6.88 23.46 -4.91
N ARG A 195 -7.04 24.69 -4.43
CA ARG A 195 -6.26 25.21 -3.29
C ARG A 195 -6.38 24.30 -2.06
N HIS A 196 -7.58 23.87 -1.69
CA HIS A 196 -7.78 23.00 -0.52
C HIS A 196 -7.09 21.65 -0.69
N TRP A 197 -7.14 21.06 -1.89
CA TRP A 197 -6.45 19.81 -2.21
C TRP A 197 -4.94 19.94 -2.09
N VAL A 198 -4.39 20.98 -2.71
CA VAL A 198 -2.95 21.27 -2.69
C VAL A 198 -2.46 21.50 -1.27
N GLU A 199 -3.10 22.40 -0.52
CA GLU A 199 -2.68 22.71 0.84
C GLU A 199 -2.76 21.50 1.77
N ARG A 200 -3.82 20.69 1.65
CA ARG A 200 -3.97 19.47 2.45
C ARG A 200 -2.88 18.46 2.14
N ARG A 201 -2.55 18.25 0.86
CA ARG A 201 -1.50 17.33 0.44
C ARG A 201 -0.13 17.77 0.96
N VAL A 202 0.22 19.04 0.78
CA VAL A 202 1.50 19.61 1.24
C VAL A 202 1.62 19.53 2.75
N LYS A 203 0.57 19.90 3.50
CA LYS A 203 0.58 19.76 4.97
C LYS A 203 0.78 18.32 5.42
N ASN A 204 0.09 17.37 4.78
CA ASN A 204 0.24 15.95 5.08
C ASN A 204 1.65 15.42 4.75
N PHE A 205 2.24 15.88 3.65
CA PHE A 205 3.61 15.55 3.27
C PHE A 205 4.60 16.05 4.32
N LEU A 206 4.54 17.35 4.66
CA LEU A 206 5.41 17.94 5.68
C LEU A 206 5.26 17.28 7.04
N MET A 207 4.03 16.93 7.46
CA MET A 207 3.79 16.19 8.70
C MET A 207 4.43 14.80 8.70
N ARG A 208 4.60 14.16 7.54
CA ARG A 208 5.26 12.85 7.45
C ARG A 208 6.77 12.98 7.45
N GLU A 209 7.31 13.91 6.67
CA GLU A 209 8.75 14.16 6.57
C GLU A 209 9.36 14.75 7.84
N GLN A 210 8.55 15.31 8.73
CA GLN A 210 9.00 15.76 10.05
C GLN A 210 9.53 14.63 10.93
N PHE A 211 9.18 13.36 10.65
CA PHE A 211 9.54 12.24 11.50
C PHE A 211 10.29 11.17 10.70
N PRO A 212 11.40 10.64 11.22
CA PRO A 212 12.14 9.56 10.57
C PRO A 212 11.41 8.21 10.62
N VAL A 213 10.42 8.08 11.51
CA VAL A 213 9.55 6.91 11.58
C VAL A 213 8.20 7.27 11.00
N THR A 214 7.76 6.50 10.01
CA THR A 214 6.46 6.67 9.38
C THR A 214 5.33 6.36 10.36
N ALA A 215 4.41 7.30 10.54
CA ALA A 215 3.21 7.11 11.34
C ALA A 215 1.93 7.53 10.58
N PRO A 216 0.76 6.97 10.93
CA PRO A 216 -0.53 7.43 10.41
C PRO A 216 -0.78 8.92 10.73
N ILE A 217 -1.29 9.67 9.75
CA ILE A 217 -1.52 11.13 9.86
C ILE A 217 -2.46 11.50 11.00
N ASN A 218 -3.48 10.67 11.28
CA ASN A 218 -4.43 10.89 12.37
C ASN A 218 -3.74 10.83 13.74
N GLU A 219 -2.75 9.95 13.91
CA GLU A 219 -1.98 9.84 15.15
C GLU A 219 -0.99 11.00 15.31
N ILE A 220 -0.25 11.35 14.24
CA ILE A 220 0.62 12.54 14.20
C ILE A 220 -0.16 13.81 14.52
N SER A 221 -1.35 13.94 13.92
CA SER A 221 -2.24 15.06 14.12
C SER A 221 -2.77 15.18 15.56
N LYS A 222 -2.97 14.04 16.25
CA LYS A 222 -3.42 14.02 17.65
C LYS A 222 -2.28 14.43 18.56
N THR A 223 -1.06 13.91 18.34
CA THR A 223 0.09 14.26 19.19
C THR A 223 0.47 15.73 19.08
N LEU A 224 0.39 16.32 17.89
CA LEU A 224 0.65 17.75 17.69
C LEU A 224 -0.42 18.68 18.31
N ARG A 225 -1.63 18.16 18.60
CA ARG A 225 -2.77 18.96 19.08
C ARG A 225 -3.21 18.68 20.52
N SER A 226 -2.82 17.55 21.10
CA SER A 226 -3.29 17.15 22.44
C SER A 226 -2.31 17.55 23.53
N ASP A 227 -2.84 18.05 24.64
CA ASP A 227 -2.07 18.32 25.86
C ASP A 227 -1.70 17.02 26.60
N THR A 228 -2.42 15.92 26.34
CA THR A 228 -2.15 14.56 26.84
C THR A 228 -1.83 13.60 25.70
N PRO A 229 -0.63 13.69 25.10
CA PRO A 229 -0.29 12.88 23.94
C PRO A 229 0.10 11.45 24.33
N ASN A 230 -0.08 10.49 23.41
CA ASN A 230 0.28 9.08 23.65
C ASN A 230 1.79 8.95 23.91
N PRO A 231 2.23 8.41 25.07
CA PRO A 231 3.64 8.39 25.47
C PRO A 231 4.53 7.70 24.44
N ASN A 232 4.06 6.61 23.82
CA ASN A 232 4.86 5.88 22.84
C ASN A 232 5.04 6.68 21.54
N LEU A 233 3.98 7.36 21.09
CA LEU A 233 4.05 8.17 19.88
C LEU A 233 4.80 9.47 20.15
N THR A 234 4.71 10.06 21.34
CA THR A 234 5.52 11.22 21.73
C THR A 234 6.98 10.88 21.84
N HIS A 235 7.34 9.73 22.41
CA HIS A 235 8.72 9.28 22.39
C HIS A 235 9.21 9.13 20.95
N ALA A 236 8.44 8.51 20.05
CA ALA A 236 8.85 8.38 18.63
C ALA A 236 8.86 9.71 17.84
N THR A 237 7.99 10.67 18.17
CA THR A 237 7.85 11.94 17.42
C THR A 237 8.66 13.09 18.01
N GLN A 238 8.85 13.14 19.34
CA GLN A 238 9.56 14.19 20.06
C GLN A 238 10.98 13.79 20.45
N SER A 239 11.34 12.49 20.49
CA SER A 239 12.75 12.14 20.63
C SER A 239 13.45 12.59 19.36
N LYS A 240 14.20 13.69 19.51
CA LYS A 240 15.04 14.28 18.48
C LYS A 240 15.99 13.19 18.01
N THR A 241 15.68 12.57 16.88
CA THR A 241 16.59 11.59 16.29
C THR A 241 17.90 12.28 15.96
N ILE A 242 18.96 11.76 16.57
CA ILE A 242 20.31 12.26 16.36
C ILE A 242 20.86 11.50 15.16
N ARG A 243 21.39 12.22 14.18
CA ARG A 243 22.11 11.56 13.08
C ARG A 243 23.41 11.00 13.66
N LEU A 244 23.69 9.73 13.36
CA LEU A 244 24.89 9.06 13.87
C LEU A 244 26.19 9.76 13.45
N ASP A 245 26.19 10.41 12.29
CA ASP A 245 27.34 11.13 11.74
C ASP A 245 27.55 12.53 12.34
N GLN A 246 26.67 12.97 13.26
CA GLN A 246 26.89 14.26 13.94
C GLN A 246 28.12 14.15 14.85
N PRO A 247 29.03 15.13 14.82
CA PRO A 247 30.18 15.13 15.71
C PRO A 247 29.67 15.10 17.16
N SER A 248 30.10 14.08 17.90
CA SER A 248 29.73 13.93 19.30
C SER A 248 30.14 15.19 20.08
N PRO A 249 29.30 15.69 21.00
CA PRO A 249 29.78 16.62 22.02
C PRO A 249 30.99 16.00 22.78
N PRO A 250 31.85 16.83 23.40
CA PRO A 250 33.01 16.35 24.15
C PRO A 250 32.62 15.26 25.16
N ALA A 251 33.56 14.31 25.36
CA ALA A 251 33.37 12.95 25.85
C ALA A 251 32.54 12.74 27.14
N ASP A 252 32.27 13.78 27.93
CA ASP A 252 31.59 13.66 29.22
C ASP A 252 30.05 13.54 29.13
N ALA A 253 29.44 13.61 27.94
CA ALA A 253 27.96 13.69 27.82
C ALA A 253 27.30 12.80 26.76
N SER A 254 28.04 11.99 25.99
CA SER A 254 27.45 11.14 24.96
C SER A 254 27.21 9.71 25.47
N PRO A 255 25.96 9.22 25.52
CA PRO A 255 25.72 7.79 25.67
C PRO A 255 26.27 7.09 24.43
N GLU A 256 27.27 6.23 24.62
CA GLU A 256 27.79 5.43 23.52
C GLU A 256 26.66 4.62 22.87
N PRO A 257 26.67 4.47 21.53
CA PRO A 257 25.68 3.68 20.81
C PRO A 257 25.91 2.19 21.11
N HIS A 258 25.43 1.71 22.25
CA HIS A 258 25.46 0.30 22.58
C HIS A 258 24.35 -0.41 21.79
N THR A 259 24.74 -1.24 20.82
CA THR A 259 23.82 -2.19 20.20
C THR A 259 23.52 -3.30 21.21
N ARG A 260 22.38 -3.19 21.91
CA ARG A 260 21.91 -4.23 22.85
C ARG A 260 21.72 -5.61 22.18
N SER A 261 21.76 -5.67 20.86
CA SER A 261 21.58 -6.89 20.04
C SER A 261 22.87 -7.55 19.58
N ALA A 262 24.04 -6.93 19.74
CA ALA A 262 25.30 -7.64 19.49
C ALA A 262 25.60 -8.50 20.71
N SER A 263 25.44 -9.83 20.58
CA SER A 263 25.89 -10.76 21.61
C SER A 263 27.33 -10.46 21.97
N HIS A 264 27.58 -10.10 23.22
CA HIS A 264 28.92 -9.74 23.70
C HIS A 264 29.89 -10.90 23.41
N PRO A 265 31.17 -10.66 23.03
CA PRO A 265 32.12 -11.73 22.72
C PRO A 265 32.22 -12.80 23.81
N ASN A 266 32.22 -12.39 25.08
CA ASN A 266 32.15 -13.33 26.22
C ASN A 266 30.90 -14.22 26.19
N HIS A 267 29.74 -13.69 25.81
CA HIS A 267 28.51 -14.48 25.69
C HIS A 267 28.61 -15.50 24.55
N LEU A 268 29.29 -15.16 23.45
CA LEU A 268 29.56 -16.11 22.37
C LEU A 268 30.54 -17.20 22.80
N ALA A 269 31.58 -16.84 23.57
CA ALA A 269 32.52 -17.80 24.14
C ALA A 269 31.81 -18.77 25.11
N THR A 270 30.98 -18.25 26.02
CA THR A 270 30.17 -19.08 26.94
C THR A 270 29.25 -20.02 26.18
N ILE A 271 28.52 -19.55 25.15
CA ILE A 271 27.69 -20.44 24.31
C ILE A 271 28.54 -21.52 23.64
N SER A 272 29.76 -21.18 23.17
CA SER A 272 30.65 -22.16 22.55
C SER A 272 31.09 -23.23 23.55
N ASP A 273 31.54 -22.82 24.73
CA ASP A 273 31.98 -23.74 25.80
C ASP A 273 30.81 -24.65 26.26
N GLU A 274 29.60 -24.09 26.38
CA GLU A 274 28.39 -24.85 26.68
C GLU A 274 28.03 -25.85 25.57
N CYS A 275 28.11 -25.45 24.31
CA CYS A 275 27.90 -26.33 23.16
C CYS A 275 28.90 -27.51 23.14
N ASP A 276 30.18 -27.23 23.44
CA ASP A 276 31.24 -28.26 23.48
C ASP A 276 31.04 -29.24 24.64
N ALA A 277 30.62 -28.73 25.81
CA ALA A 277 30.26 -29.55 26.96
C ALA A 277 29.05 -30.46 26.67
N ILE A 278 28.00 -29.91 26.04
CA ILE A 278 26.81 -30.68 25.62
C ILE A 278 27.18 -31.74 24.58
N THR A 279 28.01 -31.39 23.60
CA THR A 279 28.46 -32.31 22.55
C THR A 279 29.26 -33.48 23.14
N SER A 280 30.15 -33.17 24.09
CA SER A 280 30.90 -34.18 24.84
C SER A 280 29.98 -35.08 25.66
N ALA A 281 29.01 -34.53 26.39
CA ALA A 281 28.05 -35.32 27.18
C ALA A 281 27.14 -36.21 26.30
N LEU A 282 26.74 -35.74 25.11
CA LEU A 282 25.99 -36.53 24.14
C LEU A 282 26.81 -37.72 23.60
N SER A 283 28.14 -37.58 23.51
CA SER A 283 29.04 -38.64 23.07
C SER A 283 29.16 -39.80 24.08
N GLU A 284 28.87 -39.56 25.35
CA GLU A 284 28.85 -40.60 26.39
C GLU A 284 27.53 -41.38 26.48
N LEU A 285 26.46 -40.86 25.87
CA LEU A 285 25.20 -41.59 25.77
C LEU A 285 25.34 -42.79 24.84
N THR A 286 24.54 -43.83 25.11
CA THR A 286 24.41 -44.96 24.17
C THR A 286 23.82 -44.49 22.85
N GLU A 287 24.18 -45.16 21.75
CA GLU A 287 23.73 -44.80 20.39
C GLU A 287 22.20 -44.60 20.31
N LYS A 288 21.46 -45.54 20.89
CA LYS A 288 19.98 -45.53 20.93
C LYS A 288 19.37 -44.42 21.81
N GLN A 289 20.12 -43.87 22.75
CA GLN A 289 19.71 -42.73 23.58
C GLN A 289 20.04 -41.42 22.89
N ARG A 290 21.24 -41.32 22.29
CA ARG A 290 21.70 -40.16 21.53
C ARG A 290 20.77 -39.87 20.35
N GLU A 291 20.41 -40.88 19.58
CA GLU A 291 19.48 -40.80 18.45
C GLU A 291 18.12 -40.20 18.87
N VAL A 292 17.55 -40.67 20.00
CA VAL A 292 16.28 -40.15 20.53
C VAL A 292 16.41 -38.67 20.94
N ILE A 293 17.49 -38.29 21.62
CA ILE A 293 17.70 -36.91 22.08
C ILE A 293 17.96 -35.97 20.90
N GLN A 294 18.77 -36.37 19.92
CA GLN A 294 19.04 -35.56 18.72
C GLN A 294 17.77 -35.27 17.91
N HIS A 295 16.92 -36.29 17.70
CA HIS A 295 15.64 -36.11 17.01
C HIS A 295 14.62 -35.29 17.83
N ARG A 296 14.57 -35.48 19.16
CA ARG A 296 13.60 -34.76 20.02
C ARG A 296 13.90 -33.26 20.12
N PHE A 297 15.18 -32.89 20.19
CA PHE A 297 15.61 -31.51 20.40
C PHE A 297 16.15 -30.82 19.15
N GLY A 298 16.28 -31.53 18.02
CA GLY A 298 16.81 -30.97 16.77
C GLY A 298 18.30 -30.66 16.86
N LEU A 299 19.09 -31.60 17.40
CA LEU A 299 20.55 -31.47 17.55
C LEU A 299 21.25 -32.28 16.45
N GLY A 300 22.39 -31.79 15.96
CA GLY A 300 23.16 -32.43 14.89
C GLY A 300 22.48 -32.33 13.53
N ASP A 301 22.34 -33.45 12.81
CA ASP A 301 21.77 -33.51 11.46
C ASP A 301 20.23 -33.34 11.42
N SER A 302 19.57 -33.36 12.59
CA SER A 302 18.13 -33.10 12.68
C SER A 302 17.84 -31.62 12.80
N SER A 303 17.39 -30.98 11.72
CA SER A 303 17.17 -29.52 11.68
C SER A 303 15.91 -29.04 12.43
N ALA A 304 15.03 -29.93 12.89
CA ALA A 304 13.80 -29.57 13.61
C ALA A 304 13.48 -30.52 14.77
N PRO A 305 12.98 -30.02 15.91
CA PRO A 305 12.59 -30.86 17.04
C PRO A 305 11.33 -31.68 16.70
N LEU A 306 11.39 -32.99 16.96
CA LEU A 306 10.30 -33.93 16.65
C LEU A 306 9.51 -34.31 17.91
N SER A 307 8.23 -34.60 17.73
CA SER A 307 7.37 -35.14 18.80
C SER A 307 7.71 -36.59 19.13
N LEU A 308 7.40 -37.04 20.35
CA LEU A 308 7.57 -38.45 20.77
C LEU A 308 6.97 -39.47 19.78
N ALA A 309 5.84 -39.13 19.15
CA ALA A 309 5.18 -40.00 18.17
C ALA A 309 5.95 -40.07 16.84
N GLN A 310 6.48 -38.94 16.38
CA GLN A 310 7.30 -38.88 15.16
C GLN A 310 8.65 -39.59 15.35
N VAL A 311 9.28 -39.42 16.51
CA VAL A 311 10.52 -40.15 16.85
C VAL A 311 10.27 -41.65 16.94
N ALA A 312 9.14 -42.07 17.52
CA ALA A 312 8.72 -43.48 17.56
C ALA A 312 8.53 -44.06 16.15
N GLN A 313 7.95 -43.29 15.23
CA GLN A 313 7.77 -43.67 13.84
C GLN A 313 9.09 -43.79 13.07
N GLN A 314 10.05 -42.89 13.30
CA GLN A 314 11.36 -42.91 12.64
C GLN A 314 12.28 -44.00 13.19
N THR A 315 12.28 -44.23 14.50
CA THR A 315 13.16 -45.20 15.17
C THR A 315 12.60 -46.62 15.23
N GLY A 316 11.34 -46.83 14.81
CA GLY A 316 10.68 -48.15 14.76
C GLY A 316 10.31 -48.73 16.13
N ILE A 317 10.09 -47.87 17.14
CA ILE A 317 9.98 -48.24 18.56
C ILE A 317 8.70 -47.62 19.16
N SER A 318 8.15 -48.20 20.23
CA SER A 318 6.91 -47.67 20.82
C SER A 318 7.12 -46.28 21.46
N ARG A 319 6.08 -45.44 21.43
CA ARG A 319 6.09 -44.11 22.07
C ARG A 319 6.54 -44.16 23.55
N GLN A 320 6.11 -45.19 24.28
CA GLN A 320 6.48 -45.38 25.69
C GLN A 320 7.96 -45.73 25.84
N GLN A 321 8.53 -46.51 24.92
CA GLN A 321 9.95 -46.84 24.91
C GLN A 321 10.81 -45.63 24.54
N VAL A 322 10.38 -44.78 23.59
CA VAL A 322 11.03 -43.49 23.30
C VAL A 322 11.06 -42.60 24.55
N PHE A 323 9.93 -42.48 25.25
CA PHE A 323 9.85 -41.71 26.50
C PHE A 323 10.77 -42.25 27.60
N GLN A 324 10.85 -43.58 27.77
CA GLN A 324 11.76 -44.18 28.74
C GLN A 324 13.23 -43.93 28.39
N ARG A 325 13.59 -43.96 27.10
CA ARG A 325 14.95 -43.66 26.63
C ARG A 325 15.29 -42.19 26.82
N GLU A 326 14.38 -41.27 26.49
CA GLU A 326 14.51 -39.83 26.75
C GLU A 326 14.75 -39.57 28.23
N LYS A 327 13.91 -40.14 29.12
CA LYS A 327 14.06 -39.96 30.57
C LYS A 327 15.41 -40.45 31.08
N ARG A 328 15.87 -41.63 30.66
CA ARG A 328 17.17 -42.18 31.05
C ARG A 328 18.34 -41.36 30.49
N ALA A 329 18.23 -40.90 29.25
CA ALA A 329 19.24 -40.08 28.61
C ALA A 329 19.37 -38.71 29.31
N LEU A 330 18.25 -38.03 29.61
CA LEU A 330 18.25 -36.78 30.35
C LEU A 330 18.80 -36.92 31.77
N GLN A 331 18.47 -38.03 32.46
CA GLN A 331 19.05 -38.31 33.77
C GLN A 331 20.57 -38.47 33.69
N ARG A 332 21.06 -39.19 32.67
CA ARG A 332 22.49 -39.37 32.47
C ARG A 332 23.20 -38.08 32.08
N LEU A 333 22.62 -37.29 31.17
CA LEU A 333 23.16 -35.99 30.79
C LEU A 333 23.25 -35.05 32.00
N ARG A 334 22.26 -35.08 32.89
CA ARG A 334 22.29 -34.29 34.14
C ARG A 334 23.45 -34.69 35.05
N GLU A 335 23.74 -35.98 35.18
CA GLU A 335 24.89 -36.46 35.97
C GLU A 335 26.23 -36.02 35.36
N LEU A 336 26.32 -35.97 34.03
CA LEU A 336 27.55 -35.58 33.31
C LEU A 336 27.77 -34.06 33.28
N LEU A 337 26.70 -33.28 33.25
CA LEU A 337 26.74 -31.82 33.20
C LEU A 337 26.77 -31.16 34.59
N ALA A 338 26.45 -31.92 35.65
CA ALA A 338 26.55 -31.53 37.05
C ALA A 338 27.90 -30.87 37.45
N PRO A 339 29.06 -31.49 37.17
CA PRO A 339 30.36 -30.92 37.53
C PRO A 339 30.71 -29.63 36.77
N ILE A 340 30.05 -29.35 35.65
CA ILE A 340 30.31 -28.19 34.79
C ILE A 340 29.42 -26.99 35.21
N GLY A 341 28.52 -27.17 36.18
CA GLY A 341 27.64 -26.12 36.68
C GLY A 341 26.41 -25.85 35.81
N LEU A 342 26.16 -26.66 34.78
CA LEU A 342 24.98 -26.60 33.90
C LEU A 342 23.79 -27.38 34.50
N GLU A 343 23.54 -27.25 35.80
CA GLU A 343 22.54 -28.07 36.49
C GLU A 343 21.10 -27.59 36.35
N LYS A 344 20.88 -26.30 36.04
CA LYS A 344 19.54 -25.71 35.93
C LYS A 344 19.52 -24.45 35.05
N ALA A 345 18.72 -24.49 34.00
CA ALA A 345 17.80 -23.42 33.64
C ALA A 345 16.39 -24.02 33.64
#